data_AF-A0A7J2KC55-F1
#
_entry.id   AF-A0A7J2KC55-F1
#
_cell.length_a   1.000
_cell.length_b   1.000
_cell.length_c   1.000
_cell.angle_alpha   90.00
_cell.angle_beta   90.00
_cell.angle_gamma   90.00
#
_symmetry.space_group_name_H-M   'P 1'
#
loop_
_entity.id
_entity.type
_entity.pdbx_description
1 polymer ?
#
loop_
_entity_poly.entity_id
_entity_poly.type
_entity_poly.pdbx_seq_one_letter_code
_entity_poly.pdbx_strand_id
1 'polypeptide(L)'
;MAYESYGARQYWGVIASIIPDHLGFNGRDPDSSDPFNMALNYGYGILYSIVEKSLLLAGLDPYLGFLYTLKSGKPSLTLDFIEMFRQACVDKPLIIYAKSIDFELVAGKLSYETRRAIVKYVLDQLNRKHYYCKIGKKIELSKIY
;
A
#
# COMPACT_ATOMS: atom_id res chain seq x y z
N MET A 1 9.98 13.64 10.93
CA MET A 1 9.94 12.72 9.77
C MET A 1 11.30 12.51 9.07
N ALA A 2 12.43 13.10 9.49
CA ALA A 2 13.71 12.93 8.78
C ALA A 2 14.23 11.47 8.73
N TYR A 3 14.10 10.72 9.84
CA TYR A 3 14.50 9.30 9.90
C TYR A 3 13.64 8.40 9.00
N GLU A 4 12.35 8.68 8.91
CA GLU A 4 11.42 7.98 8.02
C GLU A 4 11.76 8.23 6.55
N SER A 5 12.05 9.48 6.18
CA SER A 5 12.49 9.81 4.82
C SER A 5 13.82 9.15 4.47
N TYR A 6 14.74 9.01 5.41
CA TYR A 6 15.98 8.26 5.20
C TYR A 6 15.71 6.76 4.97
N GLY A 7 14.89 6.14 5.82
CA GLY A 7 14.50 4.75 5.69
C GLY A 7 13.78 4.46 4.37
N ALA A 8 12.84 5.32 3.97
CA ALA A 8 12.13 5.21 2.70
C ALA A 8 13.07 5.27 1.50
N ARG A 9 14.06 6.18 1.49
CA ARG A 9 15.05 6.26 0.40
C ARG A 9 15.86 4.97 0.25
N GLN A 10 16.33 4.40 1.36
CA GLN A 10 17.07 3.15 1.34
C GLN A 10 16.18 1.97 0.90
N TYR A 11 14.97 1.88 1.46
CA TYR A 11 14.00 0.86 1.11
C TYR A 11 13.68 0.86 -0.39
N TRP A 12 13.27 2.00 -0.94
CA TRP A 12 12.90 2.10 -2.35
C TRP A 12 14.10 1.98 -3.29
N GLY A 13 15.29 2.41 -2.86
CA GLY A 13 16.52 2.18 -3.62
C GLY A 13 16.84 0.69 -3.77
N VAL A 14 16.65 -0.11 -2.72
CA VAL A 14 16.80 -1.57 -2.81
C VAL A 14 15.71 -2.17 -3.69
N ILE A 15 14.44 -1.76 -3.53
CA ILE A 15 13.35 -2.28 -4.37
C ILE A 15 13.58 -1.99 -5.86
N ALA A 16 14.08 -0.79 -6.21
CA ALA A 16 14.41 -0.44 -7.59
C ALA A 16 15.39 -1.42 -8.24
N SER A 17 16.33 -1.99 -7.47
CA SER A 17 17.27 -3.00 -7.98
C SER A 17 16.65 -4.39 -8.24
N ILE A 18 15.44 -4.64 -7.75
CA ILE A 18 14.75 -5.95 -7.84
C ILE A 18 13.65 -5.93 -8.92
N ILE A 19 13.02 -4.77 -9.13
CA ILE A 19 11.94 -4.60 -10.09
C ILE A 19 12.50 -4.67 -11.52
N PRO A 20 11.80 -5.32 -12.47
CA PRO A 20 12.26 -5.41 -13.86
C PRO A 20 12.52 -4.03 -14.51
N ASP A 21 13.68 -3.89 -15.17
CA ASP A 21 14.12 -2.64 -15.79
C ASP A 21 13.12 -2.04 -16.79
N HIS A 22 12.36 -2.89 -17.50
CA HIS A 22 11.37 -2.44 -18.48
C HIS A 22 10.21 -1.64 -17.85
N LEU A 23 10.01 -1.74 -16.54
CA LEU A 23 9.02 -0.94 -15.81
C LEU A 23 9.54 0.47 -15.47
N GLY A 24 10.83 0.76 -15.65
CA GLY A 24 11.42 2.10 -15.45
C GLY A 24 11.39 2.60 -14.00
N PHE A 25 11.23 1.71 -13.02
CA PHE A 25 11.09 2.07 -11.62
C PHE A 25 12.44 2.41 -10.97
N ASN A 26 12.69 3.70 -10.74
CA ASN A 26 13.93 4.21 -10.11
C ASN A 26 13.79 4.55 -8.62
N GLY A 27 12.62 4.25 -8.04
CA GLY A 27 12.28 4.61 -6.67
C GLY A 27 10.85 5.13 -6.56
N ARG A 28 10.40 5.34 -5.33
CA ARG A 28 9.05 5.83 -5.07
C ARG A 28 8.92 7.28 -5.44
N ASP A 29 8.09 7.55 -6.45
CA ASP A 29 7.69 8.88 -6.88
C ASP A 29 6.17 8.87 -7.14
N PRO A 30 5.35 9.54 -6.29
CA PRO A 30 3.91 9.63 -6.48
C PRO A 30 3.48 10.26 -7.80
N ASP A 31 4.30 11.14 -8.37
CA ASP A 31 3.99 11.91 -9.58
C ASP A 31 4.55 11.25 -10.84
N SER A 32 5.34 10.18 -10.70
CA SER A 32 5.88 9.43 -11.83
C SER A 32 4.78 8.69 -12.60
N SER A 33 4.97 8.65 -13.92
CA SER A 33 4.11 7.95 -14.87
C SER A 33 4.54 6.49 -15.12
N ASP A 34 5.53 5.99 -14.38
CA ASP A 34 5.94 4.59 -14.53
C ASP A 34 4.84 3.64 -14.01
N PRO A 35 4.63 2.48 -14.68
CA PRO A 35 3.53 1.59 -14.34
C PRO A 35 3.58 1.07 -12.91
N PHE A 36 4.76 0.94 -12.31
CA PHE A 36 4.92 0.40 -10.96
C PHE A 36 4.54 1.42 -9.88
N ASN A 37 4.97 2.69 -9.99
CA ASN A 37 4.50 3.77 -9.12
C ASN A 37 2.99 4.00 -9.27
N MET A 38 2.44 3.89 -10.48
CA MET A 38 0.99 3.93 -10.70
C MET A 38 0.28 2.77 -10.00
N ALA A 39 0.84 1.56 -10.03
CA ALA A 39 0.28 0.40 -9.33
C ALA A 39 0.34 0.54 -7.81
N LEU A 40 1.45 1.08 -7.27
CA LEU A 40 1.58 1.42 -5.86
C LEU A 40 0.51 2.45 -5.44
N ASN A 41 0.36 3.53 -6.20
CA ASN A 41 -0.67 4.56 -5.97
C ASN A 41 -2.07 3.94 -5.92
N TYR A 42 -2.38 3.06 -6.88
CA TYR A 42 -3.67 2.38 -6.96
C TYR A 42 -3.89 1.43 -5.76
N GLY A 43 -2.88 0.64 -5.39
CA GLY A 43 -2.92 -0.26 -4.23
C GLY A 43 -3.10 0.49 -2.91
N TYR A 44 -2.39 1.61 -2.71
CA TYR A 44 -2.58 2.46 -1.52
C TYR A 44 -3.97 3.09 -1.47
N GLY A 45 -4.54 3.47 -2.63
CA GLY A 45 -5.92 3.94 -2.70
C GLY A 45 -6.93 2.90 -2.21
N ILE A 46 -6.77 1.63 -2.60
CA ILE A 46 -7.61 0.52 -2.11
C ILE A 46 -7.47 0.37 -0.60
N LEU A 47 -6.22 0.32 -0.12
CA LEU A 47 -5.93 0.12 1.30
C LEU A 47 -6.49 1.26 2.16
N TYR A 48 -6.40 2.50 1.68
CA TYR A 48 -6.94 3.68 2.34
C TYR A 48 -8.45 3.56 2.59
N SER A 49 -9.24 3.20 1.57
CA SER A 49 -10.69 3.02 1.73
C SER A 49 -11.05 1.91 2.72
N ILE A 50 -10.22 0.87 2.81
CA ILE A 50 -10.43 -0.23 3.76
C ILE A 50 -10.13 0.23 5.19
N VAL A 51 -8.99 0.91 5.41
CA VAL A 51 -8.60 1.40 6.73
C VAL A 51 -9.59 2.44 7.24
N GLU A 52 -9.99 3.41 6.42
CA GLU A 52 -10.97 4.43 6.79
C GLU A 52 -12.30 3.80 7.23
N LYS A 53 -12.80 2.84 6.43
CA LYS A 53 -14.00 2.08 6.77
C LYS A 53 -13.85 1.30 8.08
N SER A 54 -12.70 0.67 8.30
CA SER A 54 -12.43 -0.08 9.53
C SER A 54 -12.39 0.82 10.76
N LEU A 55 -11.80 2.01 10.67
CA LEU A 55 -11.78 2.99 11.76
C LEU A 55 -13.20 3.47 12.11
N LEU A 56 -14.01 3.79 11.09
CA LEU A 56 -15.40 4.17 11.27
C LEU A 56 -16.23 3.07 11.94
N LEU A 57 -16.07 1.81 11.52
CA LEU A 57 -16.75 0.66 12.13
C LEU A 57 -16.30 0.40 13.58
N ALA A 58 -15.06 0.75 13.93
CA ALA A 58 -14.55 0.69 15.28
C ALA A 58 -15.02 1.87 16.17
N GLY A 59 -15.75 2.84 15.62
CA GLY A 59 -16.20 4.04 16.32
C GLY A 59 -15.10 5.08 16.54
N LEU A 60 -13.97 4.98 15.84
CA LEU A 60 -12.90 5.96 15.86
C LEU A 60 -13.18 7.07 14.84
N ASP A 61 -12.81 8.30 15.19
CA ASP A 61 -12.87 9.44 14.27
C ASP A 61 -11.65 9.42 13.32
N PRO A 62 -11.83 9.20 12.00
CA PRO A 62 -10.73 9.16 11.05
C PRO A 62 -9.92 10.45 10.95
N TYR A 63 -10.46 11.58 11.42
CA TYR A 63 -9.83 12.91 11.31
C TYR A 63 -8.90 13.26 12.47
N LEU A 64 -8.98 12.55 13.60
CA LEU A 64 -8.15 12.77 14.79
C LEU A 64 -6.83 11.99 14.72
N GLY A 65 -5.91 12.43 13.85
CA GLY A 65 -4.55 11.86 13.75
C GLY A 65 -3.58 12.32 14.83
N PHE A 66 -2.53 11.54 15.06
CA PHE A 66 -1.45 11.81 16.02
C PHE A 66 -0.13 12.17 15.34
N LEU A 67 0.23 11.55 14.20
CA LEU A 67 1.53 11.73 13.53
C LEU A 67 1.44 12.73 12.37
N TYR A 68 0.39 12.64 11.54
CA TYR A 68 0.10 13.67 10.55
C TYR A 68 -0.46 14.94 11.22
N THR A 69 0.00 16.10 10.75
CA THR A 69 -0.54 17.40 11.19
C THR A 69 -2.05 17.42 10.94
N LEU A 70 -2.83 17.70 12.00
CA LEU A 70 -4.25 17.95 11.92
C LEU A 70 -4.51 19.08 10.91
N LYS A 71 -4.85 18.70 9.68
CA LYS A 71 -5.31 19.62 8.63
C LYS A 71 -6.77 19.35 8.41
N SER A 72 -7.59 20.41 8.51
CA SER A 72 -9.03 20.32 8.29
C SER A 72 -9.34 19.60 6.99
N GLY A 73 -10.24 18.61 7.05
CA GLY A 73 -10.69 17.81 5.91
C GLY A 73 -9.80 16.64 5.49
N LYS A 74 -8.68 16.36 6.16
CA LYS A 74 -7.87 15.16 5.91
C LYS A 74 -8.04 14.12 7.03
N PRO A 75 -8.40 12.87 6.73
CA PRO A 75 -8.53 11.84 7.75
C PRO A 75 -7.14 11.39 8.22
N SER A 76 -6.59 12.18 9.13
CA SER A 76 -5.20 12.10 9.58
C SER A 76 -4.94 10.79 10.32
N LEU A 77 -5.93 10.25 11.05
CA LEU A 77 -5.82 8.95 11.71
C LEU A 77 -5.76 7.80 10.70
N THR A 78 -6.50 7.91 9.58
CA THR A 78 -6.43 6.93 8.48
C THR A 78 -5.02 6.89 7.89
N LEU A 79 -4.43 8.06 7.68
CA LEU A 79 -3.06 8.19 7.17
C LEU A 79 -2.01 7.70 8.18
N ASP A 80 -2.25 7.80 9.47
CA ASP A 80 -1.37 7.21 10.48
C ASP A 80 -1.49 5.68 10.50
N PHE A 81 -2.71 5.16 10.46
CA PHE A 81 -2.97 3.71 10.55
C PHE A 81 -2.50 2.95 9.31
N ILE A 82 -2.65 3.54 8.12
CA ILE A 82 -2.31 2.89 6.86
C ILE A 82 -0.83 2.51 6.80
N GLU A 83 0.07 3.31 7.39
CA GLU A 83 1.52 3.09 7.37
C GLU A 83 1.93 1.72 7.90
N MET A 84 1.18 1.14 8.86
CA MET A 84 1.44 -0.20 9.39
C MET A 84 1.13 -1.33 8.39
N PHE A 85 0.30 -1.06 7.38
CA PHE A 85 -0.21 -2.07 6.45
C PHE A 85 0.36 -1.94 5.03
N ARG A 86 0.96 -0.80 4.67
CA ARG A 86 1.47 -0.53 3.31
C ARG A 86 2.43 -1.62 2.83
N GLN A 87 3.46 -1.91 3.62
CA GLN A 87 4.48 -2.89 3.23
C GLN A 87 3.90 -4.30 3.14
N ALA A 88 3.03 -4.69 4.07
CA ALA A 88 2.48 -6.04 4.13
C ALA A 88 1.41 -6.31 3.06
N CYS A 89 0.52 -5.34 2.84
CA CYS A 89 -0.68 -5.51 2.00
C CYS A 89 -0.50 -5.01 0.57
N VAL A 90 0.43 -4.07 0.30
CA VAL A 90 0.59 -3.46 -1.02
C VAL A 90 1.98 -3.69 -1.57
N ASP A 91 3.04 -3.24 -0.88
CA ASP A 91 4.38 -3.29 -1.44
C ASP A 91 4.82 -4.73 -1.68
N LYS A 92 4.75 -5.58 -0.65
CA LYS A 92 5.17 -6.98 -0.72
C LYS A 92 4.49 -7.76 -1.86
N PRO A 93 3.15 -7.79 -1.99
CA PRO A 93 2.54 -8.52 -3.10
C PRO A 93 2.92 -7.93 -4.46
N LEU A 94 2.99 -6.60 -4.61
CA LEU A 94 3.35 -5.99 -5.89
C LEU A 94 4.80 -6.29 -6.27
N ILE A 95 5.73 -6.30 -5.32
CA ILE A 95 7.14 -6.67 -5.55
C ILE A 95 7.24 -8.15 -5.94
N ILE A 96 6.56 -9.05 -5.21
CA ILE A 96 6.61 -10.50 -5.47
C ILE A 96 6.04 -10.83 -6.86
N TYR A 97 4.92 -10.20 -7.22
CA TYR A 97 4.23 -10.47 -8.49
C TYR A 97 4.63 -9.52 -9.61
N ALA A 98 5.64 -8.65 -9.41
CA ALA A 98 6.08 -7.68 -10.41
C ALA A 98 6.50 -8.33 -11.74
N LYS A 99 7.01 -9.56 -11.70
CA LYS A 99 7.38 -10.33 -12.91
C LYS A 99 6.22 -11.08 -13.54
N SER A 100 5.11 -11.26 -12.80
CA SER A 100 3.94 -12.01 -13.25
C SER A 100 2.81 -11.12 -13.74
N ILE A 101 2.77 -9.88 -13.30
CA ILE A 101 1.78 -8.88 -13.72
C ILE A 101 2.29 -8.25 -15.01
N ASP A 102 1.44 -8.26 -16.03
CA ASP A 102 1.66 -7.41 -17.20
C ASP A 102 1.14 -6.01 -16.89
N PHE A 103 2.05 -5.04 -16.76
CA PHE A 103 1.71 -3.67 -16.38
C PHE A 103 1.36 -2.84 -17.62
N GLU A 104 0.23 -3.18 -18.23
CA GLU A 104 -0.22 -2.50 -19.45
C GLU A 104 -0.82 -1.12 -19.13
N LEU A 105 -0.43 -0.14 -19.94
CA LEU A 105 -0.99 1.21 -19.91
C LEU A 105 -1.90 1.45 -21.12
N VAL A 106 -3.13 1.88 -20.86
CA VAL A 106 -4.10 2.32 -21.87
C VAL A 106 -4.37 3.81 -21.65
N ALA A 107 -4.04 4.63 -22.65
CA ALA A 107 -4.17 6.10 -22.58
C ALA A 107 -3.51 6.73 -21.34
N GLY A 108 -2.31 6.25 -20.97
CA GLY A 108 -1.55 6.75 -19.81
C GLY A 108 -2.13 6.35 -18.46
N LYS A 109 -3.03 5.36 -18.41
CA LYS A 109 -3.61 4.80 -17.17
C LYS A 109 -3.43 3.29 -17.14
N LEU A 110 -3.39 2.71 -15.94
CA LEU A 110 -3.36 1.25 -15.79
C LEU A 110 -4.58 0.61 -16.49
N SER A 111 -4.31 -0.43 -17.28
CA SER A 111 -5.36 -1.20 -17.95
C SER A 111 -6.36 -1.79 -16.95
N TYR A 112 -7.54 -2.17 -17.42
CA TYR A 112 -8.54 -2.82 -16.56
C TYR A 112 -7.99 -4.14 -15.98
N GLU A 113 -7.33 -4.95 -16.80
CA GLU A 113 -6.75 -6.23 -16.37
C GLU A 113 -5.65 -6.02 -15.33
N THR A 114 -4.76 -5.04 -15.53
CA THR A 114 -3.72 -4.68 -14.55
C THR A 114 -4.34 -4.27 -13.21
N ARG A 115 -5.34 -3.38 -13.23
CA ARG A 115 -6.05 -2.94 -12.00
C ARG A 115 -6.74 -4.10 -11.30
N ARG A 116 -7.39 -4.99 -12.05
CA ARG A 116 -8.05 -6.18 -11.52
C ARG A 116 -7.04 -7.12 -10.85
N ALA A 117 -5.88 -7.33 -11.45
CA ALA A 117 -4.80 -8.12 -10.87
C ALA A 117 -4.30 -7.50 -9.56
N ILE A 118 -4.07 -6.18 -9.53
CA ILE A 118 -3.64 -5.46 -8.32
C ILE A 118 -4.68 -5.63 -7.20
N VAL A 119 -5.97 -5.39 -7.48
CA VAL A 119 -7.05 -5.58 -6.50
C VAL A 119 -7.00 -6.98 -5.91
N LYS A 120 -6.92 -8.00 -6.78
CA LYS A 120 -6.87 -9.40 -6.36
C LYS A 120 -5.72 -9.64 -5.37
N TYR A 121 -4.49 -9.24 -5.72
CA TYR A 121 -3.33 -9.50 -4.86
C TYR A 121 -3.37 -8.74 -3.53
N VAL A 122 -3.85 -7.49 -3.52
CA VAL A 122 -4.00 -6.70 -2.30
C VAL A 122 -5.05 -7.32 -1.38
N LEU A 123 -6.22 -7.68 -1.91
CA LEU A 123 -7.29 -8.31 -1.14
C LEU A 123 -6.90 -9.70 -0.64
N ASP A 124 -6.19 -10.49 -1.46
CA ASP A 124 -5.70 -11.80 -1.05
C ASP A 124 -4.72 -11.70 0.12
N GLN A 125 -3.84 -10.68 0.15
CA GLN A 125 -2.96 -10.46 1.30
C GLN A 125 -3.70 -10.00 2.54
N LEU A 126 -4.70 -9.12 2.40
CA LEU A 126 -5.52 -8.68 3.54
C LEU A 126 -6.26 -9.84 4.19
N ASN A 127 -6.78 -10.77 3.38
CA ASN A 127 -7.50 -11.95 3.85
C ASN A 127 -6.56 -13.11 4.24
N ARG A 128 -5.26 -13.00 3.97
CA ARG A 128 -4.30 -14.03 4.33
C ARG A 128 -4.14 -14.07 5.85
N LYS A 129 -4.22 -15.28 6.41
CA LYS A 129 -3.98 -15.53 7.84
C LYS A 129 -2.50 -15.38 8.16
N HIS A 130 -2.17 -14.39 8.97
CA HIS A 130 -0.83 -14.13 9.48
C HIS A 130 -0.71 -14.65 10.91
N TYR A 131 0.46 -15.19 11.27
CA TYR A 131 0.71 -15.65 12.63
C TYR A 131 0.99 -14.45 13.52
N TYR A 132 0.15 -14.21 14.52
CA TYR A 132 0.34 -13.11 15.45
C TYR A 132 1.01 -13.64 16.73
N CYS A 133 2.33 -13.41 16.85
CA CYS A 133 3.17 -14.00 17.89
C CYS A 133 2.70 -13.70 19.32
N LYS A 134 2.04 -12.56 19.58
CA LYS A 134 1.54 -12.22 20.92
C LYS A 134 0.31 -13.04 21.35
N ILE A 135 -0.50 -13.51 20.41
CA ILE A 135 -1.74 -14.26 20.69
C ILE A 135 -1.58 -15.76 20.37
N GLY A 136 -0.49 -16.15 19.68
CA GLY A 136 -0.21 -17.53 19.30
C GLY A 136 -1.18 -18.10 18.26
N LYS A 137 -2.00 -17.24 17.63
CA LYS A 137 -3.06 -17.62 16.67
C LYS A 137 -2.81 -17.00 15.30
N LYS A 138 -3.33 -17.68 14.27
CA LYS A 138 -3.38 -17.17 12.90
C LYS A 138 -4.58 -16.25 12.75
N ILE A 139 -4.37 -14.96 12.48
CA ILE A 139 -5.40 -13.93 12.34
C ILE A 139 -5.25 -13.28 10.95
N GLU A 140 -6.37 -12.97 10.30
CA GLU A 140 -6.38 -12.25 9.01
C GLU A 140 -6.07 -10.77 9.26
N LEU A 141 -5.31 -10.11 8.39
CA LEU A 141 -5.00 -8.68 8.59
C LEU A 141 -6.26 -7.83 8.61
N SER A 142 -7.28 -8.24 7.85
CA SER A 142 -8.62 -7.63 7.87
C SER A 142 -9.36 -7.75 9.20
N LYS A 143 -8.91 -8.61 10.13
CA LYS A 143 -9.52 -8.86 11.44
C LYS A 143 -8.61 -8.46 12.62
N ILE A 144 -7.51 -7.76 12.36
CA ILE A 144 -6.68 -7.19 13.43
C ILE A 144 -7.39 -5.90 13.90
N TYR A 145 -8.33 -6.08 14.81
CA TYR A 145 -8.94 -5.03 15.64
C TYR A 145 -9.25 -5.63 17.02
#